data_AF-A0A7J6U0U3-F1
#
_entry.id   AF-A0A7J6U0U3-F1
#
_cell.length_a   1.000
_cell.length_b   1.000
_cell.length_c   1.000
_cell.angle_alpha   90.00
_cell.angle_beta   90.00
_cell.angle_gamma   90.00
#
_symmetry.space_group_name_H-M   'P 1'
#
loop_
_entity.id
_entity.type
_entity.pdbx_description
1 polymer ?
#
loop_
_entity_poly.entity_id
_entity_poly.type
_entity_poly.pdbx_seq_one_letter_code
_entity_poly.pdbx_strand_id
1 'polypeptide(L)'
;MVDNAGHTFSWGSDEYYAALKHMEEIIVNIVGTLRVKEIAKETLIVITSDHGGYKKGHSEWMRYTTEVPIIFFSPYRLMKKSGPDGLSGWLDIKDVAPTVLGAMGIPVG
;
A
#
# COMPACT_ATOMS: atom_id res chain seq x y z
N MET A 1 11.04 -8.39 6.00
CA MET A 1 11.62 -8.96 4.76
C MET A 1 12.19 -7.86 3.88
N VAL A 2 11.36 -6.94 3.37
CA VAL A 2 11.81 -5.76 2.61
C VAL A 2 12.60 -4.79 3.48
N ASP A 3 12.05 -4.41 4.64
CA ASP A 3 12.75 -3.56 5.61
C ASP A 3 14.08 -4.18 6.09
N ASN A 4 14.06 -5.43 6.53
CA ASN A 4 15.28 -6.18 6.88
C ASN A 4 16.34 -6.19 5.74
N ALA A 5 15.92 -6.34 4.48
CA ALA A 5 16.84 -6.25 3.34
C ALA A 5 17.39 -4.83 3.17
N GLY A 6 16.55 -3.81 3.37
CA GLY A 6 16.96 -2.41 3.44
C GLY A 6 18.02 -2.15 4.52
N HIS A 7 17.82 -2.66 5.73
CA HIS A 7 18.82 -2.55 6.80
C HIS A 7 20.12 -3.31 6.51
N THR A 8 20.02 -4.50 5.91
CA THR A 8 21.18 -5.37 5.71
C THR A 8 22.03 -4.91 4.51
N PHE A 9 21.38 -4.66 3.37
CA PHE A 9 22.02 -4.46 2.06
C PHE A 9 21.87 -3.04 1.51
N SER A 10 21.08 -2.20 2.19
CA SER A 10 20.67 -0.85 1.80
C SER A 10 19.41 -0.80 0.93
N TRP A 11 18.56 0.22 1.17
CA TRP A 11 17.46 0.56 0.27
C TRP A 11 17.99 0.85 -1.13
N GLY A 12 17.36 0.24 -2.15
CA GLY A 12 17.77 0.35 -3.55
C GLY A 12 18.89 -0.59 -3.99
N SER A 13 19.36 -1.49 -3.11
CA SER A 13 20.24 -2.61 -3.50
C SER A 13 19.50 -3.69 -4.31
N ASP A 14 20.25 -4.55 -4.98
CA ASP A 14 19.69 -5.69 -5.71
C ASP A 14 18.94 -6.65 -4.77
N GLU A 15 19.46 -6.85 -3.56
CA GLU A 15 18.81 -7.66 -2.52
C GLU A 15 17.52 -7.04 -2.01
N TYR A 16 17.48 -5.70 -1.88
CA TYR A 16 16.25 -4.98 -1.57
C TYR A 16 15.20 -5.16 -2.68
N TYR A 17 15.60 -5.05 -3.96
CA TYR A 17 14.68 -5.29 -5.08
C TYR A 17 14.23 -6.76 -5.18
N ALA A 18 15.09 -7.71 -4.85
CA ALA A 18 14.70 -9.11 -4.76
C ALA A 18 13.65 -9.34 -3.65
N ALA A 19 13.81 -8.70 -2.49
CA ALA A 19 12.83 -8.74 -1.41
C ALA A 19 11.50 -8.05 -1.81
N LEU A 20 11.56 -6.93 -2.54
CA LEU A 20 10.37 -6.27 -3.09
C LEU A 20 9.61 -7.18 -4.07
N LYS A 21 10.32 -7.84 -4.98
CA LYS A 21 9.71 -8.78 -5.93
C LYS A 21 9.02 -9.93 -5.21
N HIS A 22 9.62 -10.47 -4.16
CA HIS A 22 8.97 -11.51 -3.37
C HIS A 22 7.71 -11.00 -2.65
N MET A 23 7.72 -9.76 -2.15
CA MET A 23 6.52 -9.13 -1.59
C MET A 23 5.41 -8.97 -2.65
N GLU A 24 5.78 -8.59 -3.86
CA GLU A 24 4.84 -8.51 -4.99
C GLU A 24 4.18 -9.88 -5.27
N GLU A 25 4.95 -10.96 -5.28
CA GLU A 25 4.42 -12.32 -5.45
C GLU A 25 3.40 -12.70 -4.37
N ILE A 26 3.66 -12.33 -3.10
CA ILE A 26 2.72 -12.53 -1.99
C ILE A 26 1.42 -11.74 -2.21
N ILE A 27 1.53 -10.46 -2.60
CA ILE A 27 0.37 -9.62 -2.90
C ILE A 27 -0.47 -10.23 -4.02
N VAL A 28 0.17 -10.67 -5.11
CA VAL A 28 -0.49 -11.35 -6.23
C VAL A 28 -1.24 -12.59 -5.76
N ASN A 29 -0.63 -13.40 -4.88
CA ASN A 29 -1.27 -14.60 -4.33
C ASN A 29 -2.49 -14.28 -3.46
N ILE A 30 -2.40 -13.26 -2.59
CA ILE A 30 -3.54 -12.82 -1.76
C ILE A 30 -4.69 -12.34 -2.64
N VAL A 31 -4.41 -11.40 -3.57
CA VAL A 31 -5.41 -10.84 -4.48
C VAL A 31 -6.00 -11.93 -5.38
N GLY A 32 -5.17 -12.84 -5.88
CA GLY A 32 -5.59 -14.00 -6.67
C GLY A 32 -6.53 -14.92 -5.89
N THR A 33 -6.23 -15.18 -4.61
CA THR A 33 -7.10 -15.98 -3.73
C THR A 33 -8.46 -15.32 -3.52
N LEU A 34 -8.50 -13.99 -3.31
CA LEU A 34 -9.76 -13.25 -3.19
C LEU A 34 -10.60 -13.34 -4.47
N ARG A 35 -9.94 -13.34 -5.64
CA ARG A 35 -10.61 -13.50 -6.96
C ARG A 35 -11.17 -14.90 -7.15
N VAL A 36 -10.37 -15.94 -6.87
CA VAL A 36 -10.81 -17.35 -6.96
C VAL A 36 -11.98 -17.65 -6.04
N LYS A 37 -11.99 -17.04 -4.84
CA LYS A 37 -13.11 -17.15 -3.89
C LYS A 37 -14.30 -16.24 -4.21
N GLU A 38 -14.24 -15.47 -5.31
CA GLU A 38 -15.27 -14.52 -5.75
C GLU A 38 -15.64 -13.41 -4.74
N ILE A 39 -14.79 -13.17 -3.74
CA ILE A 39 -15.00 -12.16 -2.69
C ILE A 39 -14.24 -10.85 -2.97
N ALA A 40 -13.35 -10.82 -3.97
CA ALA A 40 -12.65 -9.60 -4.38
C ALA A 40 -13.60 -8.45 -4.73
N LYS A 41 -14.81 -8.76 -5.23
CA LYS A 41 -15.84 -7.75 -5.59
C LYS A 41 -16.46 -7.02 -4.40
N GLU A 42 -16.31 -7.57 -3.19
CA GLU A 42 -16.84 -7.04 -1.94
C GLU A 42 -15.74 -6.61 -0.96
N THR A 43 -14.47 -6.76 -1.36
CA THR A 43 -13.31 -6.45 -0.53
C THR A 43 -12.69 -5.11 -0.93
N LEU A 44 -12.52 -4.20 0.02
CA LEU A 44 -11.62 -3.06 -0.12
C LEU A 44 -10.20 -3.52 0.19
N ILE A 45 -9.27 -3.33 -0.75
CA ILE A 45 -7.86 -3.65 -0.54
C ILE A 45 -7.08 -2.34 -0.44
N VAL A 46 -6.33 -2.18 0.64
CA VAL A 46 -5.42 -1.06 0.85
C VAL A 46 -4.02 -1.62 1.02
N ILE A 47 -3.08 -1.18 0.18
CA ILE A 47 -1.67 -1.56 0.25
C ILE A 47 -0.88 -0.31 0.60
N THR A 48 -0.13 -0.37 1.71
CA THR A 48 0.70 0.74 2.17
C THR A 48 1.92 0.23 2.94
N SER A 49 2.81 1.15 3.33
CA SER A 49 3.94 0.93 4.22
C SER A 49 3.87 1.93 5.39
N ASP A 50 4.43 1.57 6.54
CA ASP A 50 4.57 2.46 7.70
C ASP A 50 5.72 3.46 7.52
N HIS A 51 6.77 3.07 6.79
CA HIS A 51 7.87 3.94 6.40
C HIS A 51 8.52 3.54 5.07
N GLY A 52 9.33 4.45 4.54
CA GLY A 52 10.31 4.18 3.49
C GLY A 52 11.70 3.94 4.07
N GLY A 53 12.76 4.27 3.34
CA GLY A 53 14.10 4.20 3.90
C GLY A 53 15.18 4.73 2.98
N TYR A 54 16.38 4.88 3.54
CA TYR A 54 17.53 5.44 2.85
C TYR A 54 18.83 4.87 3.40
N LYS A 55 19.74 4.52 2.50
CA LYS A 55 20.96 3.76 2.86
C LYS A 55 20.56 2.56 3.68
N LYS A 56 20.88 2.48 4.99
CA LYS A 56 20.55 1.35 5.86
C LYS A 56 19.67 1.75 7.06
N GLY A 57 18.98 2.90 6.97
CA GLY A 57 18.13 3.41 8.03
C GLY A 57 16.88 4.12 7.52
N HIS A 58 16.04 4.52 8.47
CA HIS A 58 14.77 5.20 8.21
C HIS A 58 14.40 6.18 9.35
N SER A 59 15.40 6.63 10.14
CA SER A 59 15.17 7.50 11.31
C SER A 59 15.20 8.99 10.95
N GLU A 60 15.84 9.34 9.85
CA GLU A 60 15.89 10.70 9.32
C GLU A 60 14.52 11.10 8.80
N TRP A 61 14.07 12.33 9.08
CA TRP A 61 12.82 12.85 8.56
C TRP A 61 13.04 13.46 7.18
N MET A 62 12.83 12.67 6.12
CA MET A 62 13.03 13.11 4.75
C MET A 62 12.16 12.33 3.77
N ARG A 63 12.06 12.84 2.55
CA ARG A 63 11.16 12.31 1.52
C ARG A 63 11.21 10.79 1.36
N TYR A 64 12.40 10.19 1.28
CA TYR A 64 12.55 8.74 1.06
C TYR A 64 12.15 7.87 2.27
N THR A 65 12.10 8.43 3.48
CA THR A 65 11.73 7.71 4.70
C THR A 65 10.25 7.91 5.05
N THR A 66 9.62 8.98 4.55
CA THR A 66 8.23 9.34 4.86
C THR A 66 7.26 9.12 3.69
N GLU A 67 7.71 9.17 2.43
CA GLU A 67 6.86 8.85 1.29
C GLU A 67 6.75 7.34 1.13
N VAL A 68 5.51 6.85 1.24
CA VAL A 68 5.16 5.43 1.15
C VAL A 68 4.10 5.24 0.06
N PRO A 69 4.04 4.06 -0.57
CA PRO A 69 2.93 3.77 -1.47
C PRO A 69 1.62 3.78 -0.67
N ILE A 70 0.56 4.37 -1.21
CA ILE A 70 -0.80 4.20 -0.70
C ILE A 70 -1.65 3.83 -1.92
N ILE A 71 -2.04 2.57 -2.02
CA ILE A 71 -2.78 2.03 -3.17
C ILE A 71 -4.12 1.49 -2.67
N PHE A 72 -5.21 2.01 -3.24
CA PHE A 72 -6.56 1.55 -2.97
C PHE A 72 -7.11 0.77 -4.17
N PHE A 73 -7.61 -0.43 -3.92
CA PHE A 73 -8.50 -1.14 -4.84
C PHE A 73 -9.89 -1.19 -4.24
N SER A 74 -10.78 -0.39 -4.82
CA SER A 74 -12.18 -0.34 -4.42
C SER A 74 -12.90 -1.65 -4.79
N PRO A 75 -13.80 -2.17 -3.92
CA PRO A 75 -14.66 -3.25 -4.33
C PRO A 75 -15.51 -2.82 -5.52
N TYR A 76 -15.70 -3.70 -6.51
CA TYR A 76 -16.47 -3.40 -7.72
C TYR A 76 -17.87 -2.85 -7.42
N ARG A 77 -18.50 -3.24 -6.30
CA ARG A 77 -19.80 -2.72 -5.85
C ARG A 77 -19.76 -1.24 -5.44
N LEU A 78 -18.63 -0.75 -4.92
CA LEU A 78 -18.42 0.64 -4.54
C LEU A 78 -17.82 1.49 -5.67
N MET A 79 -17.38 0.87 -6.78
CA MET A 79 -16.92 1.58 -7.96
C MET A 79 -18.07 2.34 -8.60
N LYS A 80 -18.18 3.63 -8.30
CA LYS A 80 -18.90 4.56 -9.18
C LYS A 80 -18.02 4.76 -10.41
N LYS A 81 -18.51 4.37 -11.60
CA LYS A 81 -17.82 4.61 -12.87
C LYS A 81 -17.75 6.12 -13.14
N SER A 82 -16.77 6.81 -12.57
CA SER A 82 -16.32 8.12 -13.05
C SER A 82 -15.20 8.69 -12.17
N GLY A 83 -14.05 8.92 -12.77
CA GLY A 83 -12.91 9.63 -12.18
C GLY A 83 -11.62 9.30 -12.94
N PRO A 84 -10.61 10.20 -12.92
CA PRO A 84 -9.28 9.86 -13.43
C PRO A 84 -8.67 8.70 -12.62
N ASP A 85 -7.83 7.89 -13.26
CA ASP A 85 -7.02 6.85 -12.60
C ASP A 85 -5.94 7.52 -11.73
N GLY A 86 -6.34 8.02 -10.56
CA GLY A 86 -5.44 8.65 -9.59
C GLY A 86 -6.02 9.89 -8.93
N LEU A 87 -5.58 10.12 -7.69
CA LEU A 87 -5.87 11.34 -6.95
C LEU A 87 -4.82 12.40 -7.29
N SER A 88 -5.27 13.59 -7.71
CA SER A 88 -4.40 14.75 -7.95
C SER A 88 -4.22 15.53 -6.64
N GLY A 89 -3.45 14.98 -5.70
CA GLY A 89 -3.22 15.62 -4.40
C GLY A 89 -2.25 14.84 -3.52
N TRP A 90 -1.72 15.50 -2.51
CA TRP A 90 -0.95 14.86 -1.45
C TRP A 90 -1.89 14.01 -0.59
N LEU A 91 -1.52 12.75 -0.40
CA LEU A 91 -2.15 11.83 0.55
C LEU A 91 -1.19 11.56 1.69
N ASP A 92 -1.69 11.64 2.91
CA ASP A 92 -0.97 11.21 4.10
C ASP A 92 -1.48 9.83 4.52
N ILE A 93 -0.62 9.01 5.13
CA ILE A 93 -1.03 7.72 5.72
C ILE A 93 -2.15 7.89 6.75
N LYS A 94 -2.25 9.07 7.39
CA LYS A 94 -3.34 9.45 8.29
C LYS A 94 -4.71 9.53 7.62
N ASP A 95 -4.76 9.68 6.29
CA ASP A 95 -6.01 9.70 5.53
C ASP A 95 -6.58 8.29 5.29
N VAL A 96 -5.77 7.24 5.48
CA VAL A 96 -6.19 5.85 5.26
C VAL A 96 -7.29 5.44 6.25
N ALA A 97 -7.10 5.71 7.54
CA ALA A 97 -8.06 5.34 8.58
C ALA A 97 -9.46 5.96 8.35
N PRO A 98 -9.61 7.29 8.19
CA PRO A 98 -10.93 7.88 7.92
C PRO A 98 -11.51 7.40 6.58
N THR A 99 -10.69 7.12 5.57
CA THR A 99 -11.15 6.57 4.29
C THR A 99 -11.76 5.17 4.46
N VAL A 100 -11.10 4.29 5.21
CA VAL A 100 -11.61 2.93 5.48
C VAL A 100 -12.88 3.00 6.32
N LEU A 101 -12.95 3.85 7.34
CA LEU A 101 -14.15 4.05 8.15
C LEU A 101 -15.33 4.56 7.30
N GLY A 102 -15.09 5.52 6.42
CA GLY A 102 -16.08 6.01 5.47
C GLY A 102 -16.59 4.92 4.52
N ALA A 103 -15.70 4.05 4.02
CA ALA A 103 -16.08 2.89 3.19
C ALA A 103 -16.92 1.86 3.96
N MET A 104 -16.73 1.76 5.28
CA MET A 104 -17.54 0.92 6.17
C MET A 104 -18.87 1.57 6.59
N GLY A 105 -19.15 2.82 6.18
CA GLY A 105 -20.31 3.58 6.60
C GLY A 105 -20.25 4.03 8.07
N ILE A 106 -19.05 4.04 8.67
CA ILE A 106 -18.83 4.53 10.03
C ILE A 106 -18.57 6.04 9.95
N PRO A 107 -19.31 6.87 10.71
CA PRO A 107 -19.08 8.31 10.76
C PRO A 107 -17.65 8.63 11.20
N VAL A 108 -16.99 9.50 10.43
CA VAL A 108 -15.72 10.13 10.77
C VAL A 108 -16.01 11.51 11.35
N GLY A 109 -15.53 11.77 12.56
CA GLY A 109 -15.68 13.03 13.28
C GLY A 109 -14.51 13.98 13.10
#